data_AF-A0A3C1Y131-F1
#
_entry.id   AF-A0A3C1Y131-F1
#
_cell.length_a   1.000
_cell.length_b   1.000
_cell.length_c   1.000
_cell.angle_alpha   90.00
_cell.angle_beta   90.00
_cell.angle_gamma   90.00
#
_symmetry.space_group_name_H-M   'P 1'
#
loop_
_entity.id
_entity.type
_entity.pdbx_description
1 polymer ?
#
loop_
_entity_poly.entity_id
_entity_poly.type
_entity_poly.pdbx_seq_one_letter_code
_entity_poly.pdbx_strand_id
1 'polypeptide(L)'
;MEQTLFVINPNSTQAVTDAFDAALEPLRMAGGPRIQCLTLAEGPAGVQTQLDVESVTLPLAALVRKLDAEHGAAAAGYVIACFSDPGLHAVREATRKPVLGISECGMLTALTLGQRVGVIAILRQSLPRHGRMFGATGLSGRVAAEL
;
A
#
# COMPACT_ATOMS: atom_id res chain seq x y z
N MET A 1 -24.72 1.69 7.96
CA MET A 1 -24.04 0.49 7.42
C MET A 1 -22.60 0.55 7.90
N GLU A 2 -22.09 -0.54 8.45
CA GLU A 2 -20.67 -0.64 8.80
C GLU A 2 -19.84 -0.56 7.51
N GLN A 3 -18.89 0.38 7.45
CA GLN A 3 -18.01 0.54 6.29
C GLN A 3 -16.72 -0.27 6.49
N THR A 4 -16.14 -0.77 5.41
CA THR A 4 -14.90 -1.55 5.42
C THR A 4 -13.78 -0.80 4.71
N LEU A 5 -12.64 -0.65 5.38
CA LEU A 5 -11.37 -0.26 4.76
C LEU A 5 -10.58 -1.52 4.42
N PHE A 6 -10.30 -1.71 3.13
CA PHE A 6 -9.53 -2.86 2.67
C PHE A 6 -8.04 -2.54 2.64
N VAL A 7 -7.25 -3.34 3.34
CA VAL A 7 -5.78 -3.24 3.36
C VAL A 7 -5.22 -4.41 2.59
N ILE A 8 -4.69 -4.17 1.40
CA ILE A 8 -4.33 -5.20 0.45
C ILE A 8 -2.82 -5.39 0.47
N ASN A 9 -2.38 -6.56 0.93
CA ASN A 9 -1.03 -7.05 0.74
C ASN A 9 -0.86 -7.51 -0.73
N PRO A 10 0.01 -6.88 -1.53
CA PRO A 10 0.18 -7.24 -2.94
C PRO A 10 0.96 -8.54 -3.18
N ASN A 11 1.53 -9.16 -2.15
CA ASN A 11 2.15 -10.48 -2.26
C ASN A 11 1.19 -11.59 -1.82
N SER A 12 1.49 -12.83 -2.24
CA SER A 12 0.66 -14.01 -1.96
C SER A 12 0.96 -14.70 -0.63
N THR A 13 1.84 -14.15 0.20
CA THR A 13 2.21 -14.75 1.50
C THR A 13 1.23 -14.35 2.59
N GLN A 14 0.37 -15.29 3.02
CA GLN A 14 -0.65 -15.05 4.05
C GLN A 14 -0.06 -14.55 5.37
N ALA A 15 1.08 -15.08 5.81
CA ALA A 15 1.71 -14.65 7.06
C ALA A 15 2.08 -13.14 7.07
N VAL A 16 2.33 -12.55 5.90
CA VAL A 16 2.56 -11.10 5.78
C VAL A 16 1.26 -10.32 5.98
N THR A 17 0.15 -10.82 5.41
CA THR A 17 -1.18 -10.25 5.62
C THR A 17 -1.61 -10.34 7.08
N ASP A 18 -1.36 -11.47 7.75
CA ASP A 18 -1.64 -11.67 9.17
C ASP A 18 -0.83 -10.70 10.05
N ALA A 19 0.43 -10.44 9.67
CA ALA A 19 1.28 -9.46 10.36
C ALA A 19 0.75 -8.03 10.19
N PHE A 20 0.24 -7.65 9.00
CA PHE A 20 -0.44 -6.38 8.82
C PHE A 20 -1.71 -6.29 9.68
N ASP A 21 -2.53 -7.34 9.71
CA ASP A 21 -3.77 -7.35 10.49
C ASP A 21 -3.49 -7.15 11.99
N ALA A 22 -2.51 -7.87 12.53
CA ALA A 22 -2.08 -7.73 13.91
C ALA A 22 -1.51 -6.32 14.21
N ALA A 23 -0.72 -5.75 13.30
CA ALA A 23 -0.15 -4.42 13.46
C ALA A 23 -1.21 -3.29 13.44
N LEU A 24 -2.37 -3.55 12.82
CA LEU A 24 -3.49 -2.60 12.71
C LEU A 24 -4.48 -2.71 13.87
N GLU A 25 -4.31 -3.66 14.80
CA GLU A 25 -5.19 -3.82 15.96
C GLU A 25 -5.40 -2.52 16.76
N PRO A 26 -4.36 -1.71 17.05
CA PRO A 26 -4.56 -0.45 17.79
C PRO A 26 -5.44 0.59 17.06
N LEU A 27 -5.65 0.43 15.75
CA LEU A 27 -6.49 1.31 14.94
C LEU A 27 -7.95 0.85 14.87
N ARG A 28 -8.27 -0.34 15.39
CA ARG A 28 -9.64 -0.87 15.47
C ARG A 28 -10.37 -0.21 16.64
N MET A 29 -10.94 0.95 16.37
CA MET A 29 -11.67 1.75 17.37
C MET A 29 -13.20 1.60 17.25
N ALA A 30 -13.90 1.71 18.37
CA ALA A 30 -15.36 1.71 18.40
C ALA A 30 -15.92 2.85 17.53
N GLY A 31 -16.85 2.52 16.63
CA GLY A 31 -17.42 3.47 15.67
C GLY A 31 -16.54 3.79 14.47
N GLY A 32 -15.32 3.24 14.39
CA GLY A 32 -14.48 3.28 13.19
C GLY A 32 -14.94 2.28 12.11
N PRO A 33 -14.39 2.38 10.88
CA PRO A 33 -14.64 1.38 9.86
C PRO A 33 -14.00 0.04 10.25
N ARG A 34 -14.60 -1.06 9.80
CA ARG A 34 -13.96 -2.38 9.86
C ARG A 34 -12.70 -2.35 9.00
N ILE A 35 -11.56 -2.75 9.55
CA ILE A 35 -10.33 -2.94 8.78
C ILE A 35 -10.27 -4.41 8.33
N GLN A 36 -10.11 -4.66 7.03
CA GLN A 36 -9.99 -6.01 6.49
C GLN A 36 -8.71 -6.13 5.67
N CYS A 37 -7.78 -6.95 6.17
CA CYS A 37 -6.55 -7.26 5.46
C CYS A 37 -6.79 -8.39 4.44
N LEU A 38 -6.26 -8.23 3.23
CA LEU A 38 -6.42 -9.17 2.13
C LEU A 38 -5.06 -9.54 1.52
N THR A 39 -4.91 -10.81 1.17
CA THR A 39 -3.77 -11.34 0.43
C THR A 39 -4.11 -11.35 -1.06
N LEU A 40 -3.20 -10.85 -1.91
CA LEU A 40 -3.33 -10.94 -3.36
C LEU A 40 -2.80 -12.30 -3.84
N ALA A 41 -3.69 -13.24 -4.15
CA ALA A 41 -3.34 -14.61 -4.51
C ALA A 41 -2.52 -14.70 -5.82
N GLU A 42 -2.77 -13.79 -6.75
CA GLU A 42 -2.09 -13.68 -8.04
C GLU A 42 -0.70 -13.04 -7.93
N GLY A 43 -0.34 -12.51 -6.76
CA GLY A 43 0.94 -11.88 -6.52
C GLY A 43 2.09 -12.87 -6.33
N PRO A 44 3.35 -12.42 -6.48
CA PRO A 44 4.51 -13.22 -6.11
C PRO A 44 4.53 -13.43 -4.58
N ALA A 45 5.32 -14.39 -4.09
CA ALA A 45 5.47 -14.62 -2.64
C ALA A 45 5.97 -13.37 -1.90
N GLY A 46 6.74 -12.50 -2.58
CA GLY A 46 7.12 -11.18 -2.08
C GLY A 46 7.38 -10.23 -3.24
N VAL A 47 7.09 -8.95 -3.05
CA VAL A 47 7.39 -7.89 -4.03
C VAL A 47 8.82 -7.41 -3.80
N GLN A 48 9.78 -7.92 -4.57
CA GLN A 48 11.21 -7.71 -4.33
C GLN A 48 11.94 -7.01 -5.48
N THR A 49 11.37 -7.06 -6.68
CA THR A 49 11.94 -6.49 -7.91
C THR A 49 10.97 -5.50 -8.55
N GLN A 50 11.43 -4.73 -9.55
CA GLN A 50 10.51 -3.91 -10.35
C GLN A 50 9.52 -4.79 -11.12
N LEU A 51 9.94 -5.96 -11.60
CA LEU A 51 9.05 -6.87 -12.32
C LEU A 51 7.90 -7.35 -11.42
N ASP A 52 8.18 -7.60 -10.13
CA ASP A 52 7.13 -7.94 -9.15
C ASP A 52 6.15 -6.78 -8.93
N VAL A 53 6.65 -5.53 -8.92
CA VAL A 53 5.81 -4.33 -8.82
C VAL A 53 4.86 -4.22 -10.02
N GLU A 54 5.38 -4.45 -11.24
CA GLU A 54 4.55 -4.42 -12.44
C GLU A 54 3.55 -5.58 -12.47
N SER A 55 3.96 -6.79 -12.07
CA SER A 55 3.14 -8.00 -12.17
C SER A 55 1.88 -7.93 -11.30
N VAL A 56 1.93 -7.25 -10.16
CA VAL A 56 0.79 -7.11 -9.23
C VAL A 56 -0.14 -5.94 -9.57
N THR A 57 0.27 -5.04 -10.46
CA THR A 57 -0.48 -3.79 -10.73
C THR A 57 -1.88 -4.06 -11.28
N LEU A 58 -2.01 -4.89 -12.33
CA LEU A 58 -3.32 -5.20 -12.92
C LEU A 58 -4.17 -6.11 -12.01
N PRO A 59 -3.62 -7.16 -11.35
CA PRO A 59 -4.35 -7.93 -10.36
C PRO A 59 -4.91 -7.09 -9.21
N LEU A 60 -4.15 -6.11 -8.68
CA LEU A 60 -4.64 -5.18 -7.66
C LEU A 60 -5.85 -4.37 -8.15
N ALA A 61 -5.77 -3.81 -9.36
CA ALA A 61 -6.87 -3.04 -9.94
C ALA A 61 -8.13 -3.92 -10.16
N ALA A 62 -7.94 -5.18 -10.58
CA ALA A 62 -9.04 -6.13 -10.74
C ALA A 62 -9.69 -6.50 -9.40
N LEU A 63 -8.90 -6.75 -8.36
CA LEU A 63 -9.39 -7.05 -7.02
C LEU A 63 -10.20 -5.87 -6.46
N VAL A 64 -9.70 -4.63 -6.62
CA VAL A 64 -10.43 -3.44 -6.17
C VAL A 64 -11.76 -3.26 -6.91
N ARG A 65 -11.81 -3.48 -8.22
CA ARG A 65 -13.09 -3.46 -8.98
C ARG A 65 -14.08 -4.50 -8.48
N LYS A 66 -13.58 -5.70 -8.16
CA LYS A 66 -14.39 -6.78 -7.59
C LYS A 66 -14.96 -6.38 -6.24
N LEU A 67 -14.14 -5.86 -5.33
CA LEU A 67 -14.57 -5.40 -4.00
C LEU A 67 -15.58 -4.24 -4.09
N ASP A 68 -15.37 -3.30 -5.01
CA ASP A 68 -16.33 -2.23 -5.29
C ASP A 68 -17.68 -2.78 -5.76
N ALA A 69 -17.68 -3.77 -6.65
CA ALA A 69 -18.90 -4.39 -7.15
C ALA A 69 -19.64 -5.18 -6.06
N GLU A 70 -18.90 -5.87 -5.18
CA GLU A 70 -19.45 -6.70 -4.11
C GLU A 70 -19.96 -5.87 -2.92
N HIS A 71 -19.28 -4.78 -2.56
CA HIS A 71 -19.57 -4.00 -1.35
C HIS A 71 -20.18 -2.62 -1.61
N GLY A 72 -19.98 -2.04 -2.81
CA GLY A 72 -20.54 -0.75 -3.21
C GLY A 72 -20.27 0.39 -2.22
N ALA A 73 -21.31 0.90 -1.58
CA ALA A 73 -21.20 1.98 -0.59
C ALA A 73 -20.51 1.53 0.72
N ALA A 74 -20.51 0.23 1.03
CA ALA A 74 -19.87 -0.31 2.23
C ALA A 74 -18.34 -0.34 2.11
N ALA A 75 -17.76 -0.35 0.90
CA ALA A 75 -16.32 -0.13 0.73
C ALA A 75 -15.99 1.34 1.02
N ALA A 76 -15.24 1.59 2.10
CA ALA A 76 -14.77 2.92 2.49
C ALA A 76 -13.62 3.41 1.60
N GLY A 77 -12.73 2.48 1.22
CA GLY A 77 -11.52 2.76 0.45
C GLY A 77 -10.52 1.61 0.56
N TYR A 78 -9.33 1.86 0.00
CA TYR A 78 -8.31 0.85 -0.20
C TYR A 78 -6.93 1.36 0.22
N VAL A 79 -6.15 0.48 0.84
CA VAL A 79 -4.75 0.72 1.21
C VAL A 79 -3.88 -0.33 0.54
N ILE A 80 -2.86 0.09 -0.21
CA ILE A 80 -1.85 -0.80 -0.78
C ILE A 80 -0.74 -0.98 0.27
N ALA A 81 -0.65 -2.18 0.85
CA ALA A 81 0.24 -2.51 1.96
C ALA A 81 1.59 -3.04 1.46
N CYS A 82 2.31 -2.22 0.66
CA CYS A 82 3.67 -2.52 0.22
C CYS A 82 4.44 -1.23 0.05
N PHE A 83 5.62 -1.13 0.67
CA PHE A 83 6.50 0.01 0.45
C PHE A 83 6.96 0.00 -1.02
N SER A 84 6.85 1.15 -1.70
CA SER A 84 6.81 1.36 -3.18
C SER A 84 5.44 1.47 -3.85
N ASP A 85 4.34 1.24 -3.12
CA ASP A 85 2.96 1.48 -3.58
C ASP A 85 2.64 0.94 -4.99
N PRO A 86 2.85 -0.37 -5.23
CA PRO A 86 2.69 -0.97 -6.55
C PRO A 86 1.30 -0.72 -7.13
N GLY A 87 1.25 -0.22 -8.37
CA GLY A 87 0.00 0.01 -9.09
C GLY A 87 -0.89 1.13 -8.54
N LEU A 88 -0.44 1.95 -7.57
CA LEU A 88 -1.27 2.97 -6.91
C LEU A 88 -2.12 3.81 -7.87
N HIS A 89 -1.52 4.33 -8.94
CA HIS A 89 -2.23 5.14 -9.93
C HIS A 89 -3.26 4.33 -10.74
N ALA A 90 -2.91 3.11 -11.16
CA ALA A 90 -3.84 2.22 -11.86
C ALA A 90 -5.03 1.83 -10.98
N VAL A 91 -4.79 1.59 -9.68
CA VAL A 91 -5.86 1.29 -8.72
C VAL A 91 -6.74 2.52 -8.48
N ARG A 92 -6.16 3.73 -8.42
CA ARG A 92 -6.94 4.99 -8.37
C ARG A 92 -7.84 5.21 -9.59
N GLU A 93 -7.45 4.72 -10.77
CA GLU A 93 -8.32 4.74 -11.95
C GLU A 93 -9.39 3.64 -11.93
N ALA A 94 -9.17 2.57 -11.17
CA ALA A 94 -10.07 1.42 -11.09
C ALA A 94 -11.29 1.65 -10.18
N THR A 95 -11.25 2.63 -9.30
CA THR A 95 -12.32 2.95 -8.34
C THR A 95 -12.52 4.45 -8.18
N ARG A 96 -13.70 4.88 -7.72
CA ARG A 96 -13.95 6.26 -7.26
C ARG A 96 -13.68 6.45 -5.76
N LYS A 97 -13.34 5.38 -5.04
CA LYS A 97 -13.06 5.42 -3.60
C LYS A 97 -11.62 5.89 -3.36
N PRO A 98 -11.30 6.43 -2.17
CA PRO A 98 -9.94 6.74 -1.80
C PRO A 98 -9.02 5.51 -1.88
N VAL A 99 -7.84 5.69 -2.49
CA VAL A 99 -6.78 4.67 -2.55
C VAL A 99 -5.48 5.31 -2.04
N LEU A 100 -4.94 4.72 -0.99
CA LEU A 100 -3.72 5.17 -0.32
C LEU A 100 -2.64 4.10 -0.44
N GLY A 101 -1.40 4.54 -0.63
CA GLY A 101 -0.23 3.68 -0.56
C GLY A 101 0.55 3.97 0.74
N ILE A 102 1.02 2.92 1.42
CA ILE A 102 1.72 3.09 2.70
C ILE A 102 3.05 3.85 2.54
N SER A 103 3.67 3.79 1.36
CA SER A 103 4.93 4.49 1.06
C SER A 103 4.71 6.01 0.97
N GLU A 104 3.78 6.46 0.13
CA GLU A 104 3.37 7.86 0.00
C GLU A 104 2.93 8.42 1.36
N CYS A 105 2.04 7.70 2.06
CA CYS A 105 1.55 8.13 3.38
C CYS A 105 2.66 8.22 4.42
N GLY A 106 3.55 7.22 4.50
CA GLY A 106 4.66 7.22 5.46
C GLY A 106 5.65 8.36 5.21
N MET A 107 6.03 8.57 3.94
CA MET A 107 6.95 9.63 3.53
C MET A 107 6.39 11.02 3.84
N LEU A 108 5.14 11.29 3.46
CA LEU A 108 4.50 12.59 3.70
C LEU A 108 4.30 12.85 5.19
N THR A 109 3.91 11.84 5.97
CA THR A 109 3.76 11.96 7.42
C THR A 109 5.09 12.28 8.09
N ALA A 110 6.17 11.57 7.75
CA ALA A 110 7.49 11.82 8.31
C ALA A 110 7.99 13.26 8.04
N LEU A 111 7.66 13.82 6.87
CA LEU A 111 8.01 15.19 6.51
C LEU A 111 7.22 16.26 7.27
N THR A 112 6.14 15.90 7.98
CA THR A 112 5.49 16.80 8.94
C THR A 112 6.25 16.86 10.27
N LEU A 113 7.06 15.86 10.57
CA LEU A 113 7.82 15.72 11.82
C LEU A 113 9.26 16.23 11.71
N GLY A 114 9.77 16.44 10.50
CA GLY A 114 11.14 16.89 10.28
C GLY A 114 11.40 17.42 8.87
N GLN A 115 12.55 18.09 8.69
CA GLN A 115 12.91 18.68 7.40
C GLN A 115 13.27 17.63 6.34
N ARG A 116 13.83 16.48 6.74
CA ARG A 116 14.20 15.37 5.85
C ARG A 116 13.78 14.04 6.46
N VAL A 117 13.63 13.01 5.63
CA VAL A 117 13.21 11.66 6.03
C VAL A 117 14.26 10.63 5.64
N GLY A 118 14.54 9.67 6.51
CA GLY A 118 15.34 8.47 6.20
C GLY A 118 14.44 7.25 6.03
N VAL A 119 14.81 6.34 5.14
CA VAL A 119 14.10 5.07 4.91
C VAL A 119 15.02 3.90 5.25
N ILE A 120 14.50 2.88 5.94
CA ILE A 120 15.22 1.64 6.20
C ILE A 120 14.56 0.56 5.34
N ALA A 121 15.25 0.12 4.30
CA ALA A 121 14.75 -0.88 3.38
C ALA A 121 15.07 -2.28 3.88
N ILE A 122 14.18 -3.23 3.59
CA ILE A 122 14.41 -4.64 3.93
C ILE A 122 15.51 -5.25 3.04
N LEU A 123 15.58 -4.83 1.77
CA LEU A 123 16.49 -5.39 0.77
C LEU A 123 17.23 -4.28 0.01
N ARG A 124 18.56 -4.39 -0.10
CA ARG A 124 19.40 -3.46 -0.88
C ARG A 124 18.97 -3.31 -2.35
N GLN A 125 18.44 -4.37 -2.95
CA GLN A 125 17.93 -4.34 -4.33
C GLN A 125 16.69 -3.43 -4.51
N SER A 126 16.09 -2.96 -3.41
CA SER A 126 14.93 -2.07 -3.44
C SER A 126 15.26 -0.60 -3.64
N LEU A 127 16.47 -0.20 -3.25
CA LEU A 127 16.90 1.19 -3.24
C LEU A 127 16.72 1.86 -4.62
N PRO A 128 17.08 1.24 -5.76
CA PRO A 128 16.88 1.88 -7.06
C PRO A 128 15.41 2.14 -7.40
N ARG A 129 14.48 1.26 -7.00
CA ARG A 129 13.04 1.45 -7.28
C ARG A 129 12.40 2.46 -6.34
N HIS A 130 12.79 2.48 -5.07
CA HIS A 130 12.33 3.50 -4.13
C HIS A 130 12.85 4.88 -4.54
N GLY A 131 14.09 4.97 -5.00
CA GLY A 131 14.66 6.19 -5.60
C GLY A 131 13.81 6.77 -6.74
N ARG A 132 13.31 5.92 -7.66
CA ARG A 132 12.39 6.35 -8.73
C ARG A 132 11.08 6.88 -8.19
N MET A 133 10.51 6.20 -7.18
CA MET A 133 9.28 6.65 -6.51
C MET A 133 9.47 7.99 -5.80
N PHE A 134 10.60 8.20 -5.10
CA PHE A 134 10.92 9.50 -4.49
C PHE A 134 11.05 10.60 -5.54
N GLY A 135 11.61 10.27 -6.71
CA GLY A 135 11.70 11.20 -7.85
C GLY A 135 10.32 11.57 -8.38
N ALA A 136 9.47 10.57 -8.63
CA ALA A 136 8.11 10.77 -9.14
C ALA A 136 7.22 11.58 -8.19
N THR A 137 7.46 11.48 -6.87
CA THR A 137 6.73 12.24 -5.82
C THR A 137 7.34 13.61 -5.52
N GLY A 138 8.46 13.98 -6.15
CA GLY A 138 9.17 15.24 -5.89
C GLY A 138 9.89 15.28 -4.53
N LEU A 139 10.06 14.13 -3.88
CA LEU A 139 10.62 14.03 -2.53
C LEU A 139 12.13 13.72 -2.50
N SER A 140 12.79 13.48 -3.64
CA SER A 140 14.22 13.12 -3.69
C SER A 140 15.12 14.05 -2.87
N GLY A 141 14.94 15.37 -2.96
CA GLY A 141 15.72 16.36 -2.20
C GLY A 141 15.43 16.38 -0.70
N ARG A 142 14.36 15.71 -0.26
CA ARG A 142 13.91 15.59 1.13
C ARG A 142 14.29 14.24 1.75
N VAL A 143 14.83 13.30 0.97
CA VAL A 143 15.36 12.03 1.51
C VAL A 143 16.77 12.24 2.05
N ALA A 144 16.98 11.87 3.32
CA ALA A 144 18.26 11.93 4.01
C ALA A 144 19.19 10.82 3.54
N ALA A 145 18.71 9.59 3.62
CA ALA A 145 19.36 8.37 3.18
C ALA A 145 18.31 7.25 3.08
N GLU A 146 18.65 6.22 2.33
CA GLU A 146 17.98 4.93 2.41
C GLU A 146 19.04 3.84 2.63
N LEU A 147 18.81 2.97 3.62
CA LEU A 147 19.75 1.92 4.05
C LEU A 147 19.20 0.53 3.76
#